data_AF-A0A7K1T569-F1
#
_entry.id   AF-A0A7K1T569-F1
#
_cell.length_a   1.000
_cell.length_b   1.000
_cell.length_c   1.000
_cell.angle_alpha   90.00
_cell.angle_beta   90.00
_cell.angle_gamma   90.00
#
_symmetry.space_group_name_H-M   'P 1'
#
loop_
_entity.id
_entity.type
_entity.pdbx_description
1 polymer ?
#
loop_
_entity_poly.entity_id
_entity_poly.type
_entity_poly.pdbx_seq_one_letter_code
_entity_poly.pdbx_strand_id
1 'polypeptide(L)'
;MNPVVVIPTFIYPRRHRGGADVVSTYDHPTAPNQEGELGRCLESLAKVEGLGLVVILVSADVSLEVQAAEKVQAIANRHPDVTTLVIGAAELALIEQRMAQQNIERLSKEIGLQGYGAIRNLGLLVANVLGFDAVVFLDDDEVIDDPKFLEKAMYGLGKLTRQGVPIVAKTGYYLNDQDSYLSKWEDKWYNRFWQQGRAFNEWITKAMRGPRLSRSNHVCGGCLAVHKEAFRRLAFDPWITRGEDLDYMLDLRMYGSDIWFDNQWVLRHLPPRTASEGTRFRQDIFRWLYEYRKLEYSRALIDLQQVKPASLEPYPGPFLEPGLLRRIRLTAWMRSFGRPDKKAYRLAAKAATGAASAYAEANCAKYFEFQYVWPEAMNRLESDQLLSEALVRSAMLRAQDVAAAAPAPAPVAAAPATVASSAPAGGATPMCHPGRSAAGAEPKDIPAPPVPLPHADIDPGMTTQIRLDMED
;
A
#
# COMPACT_ATOMS: atom_id res chain seq x y z
N MET A 1 14.59 2.34 -17.91
CA MET A 1 14.14 3.04 -16.70
C MET A 1 14.82 2.37 -15.52
N ASN A 2 15.29 3.15 -14.57
CA ASN A 2 15.86 2.70 -13.31
C ASN A 2 14.84 2.91 -12.17
N PRO A 3 14.04 1.89 -11.80
CA PRO A 3 13.05 2.02 -10.74
C PRO A 3 13.65 1.81 -9.35
N VAL A 4 13.05 2.44 -8.34
CA VAL A 4 13.25 2.14 -6.92
C VAL A 4 11.95 1.62 -6.31
N VAL A 5 12.04 0.60 -5.45
CA VAL A 5 10.88 0.15 -4.66
C VAL A 5 10.84 0.95 -3.36
N VAL A 6 9.68 1.49 -2.99
CA VAL A 6 9.50 2.25 -1.75
C VAL A 6 8.44 1.58 -0.89
N ILE A 7 8.83 1.21 0.34
CA ILE A 7 7.98 0.53 1.33
C ILE A 7 7.81 1.42 2.57
N PRO A 8 6.65 2.03 2.78
CA PRO A 8 6.30 2.63 4.06
C PRO A 8 6.00 1.54 5.10
N THR A 9 6.60 1.66 6.28
CA THR A 9 6.40 0.75 7.42
C THR A 9 6.01 1.56 8.65
N PHE A 10 4.94 1.14 9.34
CA PHE A 10 4.36 1.89 10.46
C PHE A 10 4.53 1.15 11.78
N ILE A 11 5.40 1.66 12.66
CA ILE A 11 5.71 1.08 13.96
C ILE A 11 5.06 1.91 15.08
N TYR A 12 3.87 1.48 15.53
CA TYR A 12 3.10 2.19 16.56
C TYR A 12 2.54 1.24 17.63
N PRO A 13 2.46 1.68 18.90
CA PRO A 13 1.81 0.88 19.95
C PRO A 13 0.35 0.54 19.59
N ARG A 14 -0.11 -0.66 19.96
CA ARG A 14 -1.51 -1.11 19.78
C ARG A 14 -2.58 -0.16 20.34
N ARG A 15 -2.23 0.61 21.36
CA ARG A 15 -3.06 1.69 21.93
C ARG A 15 -2.40 3.03 21.68
N HIS A 16 -2.05 3.32 20.43
CA HIS A 16 -1.83 4.69 20.04
C HIS A 16 -3.17 5.41 20.21
N ARG A 17 -3.26 6.26 21.25
CA ARG A 17 -4.29 7.28 21.29
C ARG A 17 -3.90 8.21 20.17
N GLY A 18 -4.41 7.99 18.95
CA GLY A 18 -4.28 8.92 17.84
C GLY A 18 -4.44 10.31 18.42
N GLY A 19 -3.44 11.17 18.17
CA GLY A 19 -3.44 12.51 18.72
C GLY A 19 -4.71 13.27 18.33
N ALA A 20 -4.77 14.56 18.68
CA ALA A 20 -5.79 15.44 18.13
C ALA A 20 -5.79 15.45 16.57
N ASP A 21 -4.70 14.97 15.95
CA ASP A 21 -4.52 14.85 14.51
C ASP A 21 -5.11 13.54 13.95
N VAL A 22 -5.97 13.66 12.95
CA VAL A 22 -6.68 12.54 12.33
C VAL A 22 -5.81 11.85 11.27
N VAL A 23 -4.75 12.51 10.80
CA VAL A 23 -3.87 12.03 9.73
C VAL A 23 -2.91 10.92 10.21
N SER A 24 -2.63 10.83 11.51
CA SER A 24 -1.73 9.83 12.11
C SER A 24 -2.45 8.57 12.62
N THR A 25 -3.57 8.19 11.99
CA THR A 25 -4.31 6.96 12.30
C THR A 25 -4.16 5.94 11.19
N TYR A 26 -3.34 4.91 11.42
CA TYR A 26 -3.00 3.89 10.43
C TYR A 26 -3.87 2.62 10.55
N ASP A 27 -4.11 1.95 9.41
CA ASP A 27 -4.97 0.76 9.31
C ASP A 27 -4.40 -0.49 10.00
N HIS A 28 -3.09 -0.68 9.86
CA HIS A 28 -2.36 -1.90 10.25
C HIS A 28 -0.97 -1.59 10.83
N PRO A 29 -0.85 -0.72 11.85
CA PRO A 29 0.46 -0.48 12.45
C PRO A 29 1.00 -1.73 13.13
N THR A 30 2.29 -2.00 12.94
CA THR A 30 3.02 -3.05 13.65
C THR A 30 3.43 -2.55 15.03
N ALA A 31 3.05 -3.24 16.11
CA ALA A 31 3.55 -2.88 17.43
C ALA A 31 5.05 -3.13 17.56
N PRO A 32 5.79 -2.33 18.35
CA PRO A 32 7.24 -2.49 18.51
C PRO A 32 7.67 -3.91 18.89
N ASN A 33 6.85 -4.60 19.69
CA ASN A 33 7.09 -5.96 20.18
C ASN A 33 6.52 -7.10 19.30
N GLN A 34 5.92 -6.80 18.16
CA GLN A 34 5.44 -7.82 17.19
C GLN A 34 6.45 -7.95 16.05
N GLU A 35 6.49 -9.08 15.35
CA GLU A 35 7.39 -9.19 14.19
C GLU A 35 6.95 -8.27 13.04
N GLY A 36 5.65 -8.26 12.74
CA GLY A 36 5.08 -7.53 11.60
C GLY A 36 5.24 -8.30 10.29
N GLU A 37 4.86 -7.67 9.20
CA GLU A 37 4.70 -8.29 7.87
C GLU A 37 5.89 -8.01 6.94
N LEU A 38 6.69 -6.98 7.24
CA LEU A 38 7.82 -6.54 6.42
C LEU A 38 8.80 -7.67 6.05
N GLY A 39 9.11 -8.58 6.98
CA GLY A 39 10.03 -9.69 6.69
C GLY A 39 9.52 -10.61 5.58
N ARG A 40 8.22 -10.93 5.59
CA ARG A 40 7.57 -11.71 4.53
C ARG A 40 7.57 -10.97 3.20
N CYS A 41 7.33 -9.66 3.23
CA CYS A 41 7.39 -8.80 2.05
C CYS A 41 8.80 -8.83 1.42
N LEU A 42 9.85 -8.62 2.22
CA LEU A 42 11.25 -8.66 1.76
C LEU A 42 11.66 -10.05 1.24
N GLU A 43 11.23 -11.13 1.90
CA GLU A 43 11.46 -12.49 1.42
C GLU A 43 10.86 -12.73 0.02
N SER A 44 9.68 -12.17 -0.24
CA SER A 44 9.04 -12.28 -1.57
C SER A 44 9.79 -11.47 -2.63
N LEU A 45 10.30 -10.30 -2.27
CA LEU A 45 11.07 -9.42 -3.16
C LEU A 45 12.37 -10.07 -3.64
N ALA A 46 13.03 -10.89 -2.81
CA ALA A 46 14.28 -11.57 -3.19
C ALA A 46 14.17 -12.42 -4.47
N LYS A 47 12.96 -12.80 -4.88
CA LYS A 47 12.67 -13.59 -6.09
C LYS A 47 12.46 -12.75 -7.34
N VAL A 48 12.39 -11.43 -7.21
CA VAL A 48 12.05 -10.51 -8.31
C VAL A 48 13.27 -10.23 -9.18
N GLU A 49 13.13 -10.46 -10.47
CA GLU A 49 14.17 -10.22 -11.46
C GLU A 49 14.41 -8.72 -11.64
N GLY A 50 15.69 -8.33 -11.65
CA GLY A 50 16.08 -6.92 -11.80
C GLY A 50 15.71 -6.04 -10.60
N LEU A 51 15.51 -6.63 -9.41
CA LEU A 51 15.36 -5.88 -8.18
C LEU A 51 16.59 -5.01 -7.92
N GLY A 52 16.36 -3.70 -7.88
CA GLY A 52 17.36 -2.70 -7.51
C GLY A 52 17.31 -2.37 -6.03
N LEU A 53 17.40 -1.07 -5.73
CA LEU A 53 17.28 -0.58 -4.36
C LEU A 53 15.83 -0.67 -3.85
N VAL A 54 15.69 -1.11 -2.60
CA VAL A 54 14.45 -1.00 -1.82
C VAL A 54 14.64 0.05 -0.73
N VAL A 55 13.87 1.13 -0.77
CA VAL A 55 13.84 2.16 0.26
C VAL A 55 12.73 1.85 1.24
N ILE A 56 13.06 1.66 2.52
CA ILE A 56 12.09 1.39 3.58
C ILE A 56 11.94 2.66 4.43
N LEU A 57 10.74 3.23 4.47
CA LEU A 57 10.42 4.45 5.22
C LEU A 57 9.81 4.06 6.56
N VAL A 58 10.41 4.51 7.67
CA VAL A 58 10.01 4.09 9.02
C VAL A 58 9.21 5.18 9.71
N SER A 59 7.89 5.03 9.72
CA SER A 59 6.97 5.85 10.50
C SER A 59 6.85 5.30 11.91
N ALA A 60 7.02 6.14 12.93
CA ALA A 60 6.90 5.72 14.32
C ALA A 60 6.34 6.83 15.22
N ASP A 61 5.92 6.45 16.42
CA ASP A 61 5.68 7.39 17.51
C ASP A 61 7.01 8.08 17.88
N VAL A 62 6.98 9.38 18.17
CA VAL A 62 8.18 10.18 18.51
C VAL A 62 9.02 9.54 19.61
N SER A 63 8.37 8.89 20.59
CA SER A 63 9.07 8.21 21.68
C SER A 63 9.77 6.90 21.28
N LEU A 64 9.57 6.43 20.05
CA LEU A 64 9.99 5.12 19.56
C LEU A 64 10.80 5.17 18.25
N GLU A 65 11.08 6.36 17.70
CA GLU A 65 11.70 6.52 16.36
C GLU A 65 13.02 5.74 16.22
N VAL A 66 13.91 5.83 17.21
CA VAL A 66 15.20 5.11 17.21
C VAL A 66 14.97 3.60 17.26
N GLN A 67 14.16 3.12 18.21
CA GLN A 67 13.86 1.70 18.36
C GLN A 67 13.16 1.12 17.12
N ALA A 68 12.26 1.87 16.51
CA ALA A 68 11.56 1.47 15.30
C ALA A 68 12.53 1.35 14.11
N ALA A 69 13.43 2.32 13.93
CA ALA A 69 14.45 2.27 12.88
C ALA A 69 15.43 1.11 13.09
N GLU A 70 15.88 0.87 14.31
CA GLU A 70 16.74 -0.29 14.66
C GLU A 70 16.04 -1.62 14.39
N LYS A 71 14.76 -1.74 14.77
CA LYS A 71 13.95 -2.92 14.49
C LYS A 71 13.81 -3.18 12.99
N VAL A 72 13.44 -2.15 12.22
CA VAL A 72 13.29 -2.29 10.76
C VAL A 72 14.63 -2.62 10.11
N GLN A 73 15.72 -2.01 10.57
CA GLN A 73 17.07 -2.36 10.12
C GLN A 73 17.43 -3.81 10.45
N ALA A 74 17.08 -4.31 11.63
CA ALA A 74 17.30 -5.70 12.01
C ALA A 74 16.49 -6.67 11.13
N ILE A 75 15.25 -6.30 10.76
CA ILE A 75 14.46 -7.06 9.79
C ILE A 75 15.17 -7.07 8.43
N ALA A 76 15.55 -5.90 7.91
CA ALA A 76 16.25 -5.78 6.63
C ALA A 76 17.57 -6.58 6.58
N ASN A 77 18.36 -6.55 7.67
CA ASN A 77 19.62 -7.29 7.78
C ASN A 77 19.43 -8.81 7.72
N ARG A 78 18.24 -9.35 8.02
CA ARG A 78 17.92 -10.79 7.88
C ARG A 78 17.66 -11.19 6.42
N HIS A 79 17.55 -10.23 5.50
CA HIS A 79 17.31 -10.45 4.06
C HIS A 79 18.45 -9.86 3.21
N PRO A 80 19.69 -10.38 3.32
CA PRO A 80 20.85 -9.81 2.64
C PRO A 80 20.78 -9.85 1.10
N ASP A 81 19.91 -10.70 0.54
CA ASP A 81 19.68 -10.79 -0.91
C ASP A 81 18.87 -9.59 -1.46
N VAL A 82 18.28 -8.77 -0.58
CA VAL A 82 17.57 -7.54 -0.93
C VAL A 82 18.40 -6.34 -0.53
N THR A 83 18.80 -5.52 -1.51
CA THR A 83 19.56 -4.29 -1.21
C THR A 83 18.61 -3.22 -0.65
N THR A 84 18.73 -2.90 0.63
CA THR A 84 17.84 -1.96 1.32
C THR A 84 18.51 -0.65 1.75
N LEU A 85 17.76 0.45 1.73
CA LEU A 85 18.08 1.71 2.39
C LEU A 85 16.95 2.06 3.38
N VAL A 86 17.23 2.04 4.69
CA VAL A 86 16.25 2.35 5.74
C VAL A 86 16.30 3.84 6.06
N ILE A 87 15.18 4.53 5.89
CA ILE A 87 15.01 5.97 6.16
C ILE A 87 14.09 6.12 7.39
N GLY A 88 14.68 6.54 8.50
CA GLY A 88 13.97 6.90 9.73
C GLY A 88 14.15 8.37 10.10
N ALA A 89 13.85 8.71 11.35
CA ALA A 89 13.90 10.10 11.84
C ALA A 89 15.27 10.77 11.66
N ALA A 90 16.37 10.00 11.80
CA ALA A 90 17.72 10.54 11.59
C ALA A 90 17.96 10.97 10.14
N GLU A 91 17.50 10.19 9.16
CA GLU A 91 17.60 10.57 7.74
C GLU A 91 16.65 11.70 7.38
N LEU A 92 15.44 11.71 7.96
CA LEU A 92 14.52 12.82 7.80
C LEU A 92 15.14 14.13 8.29
N ALA A 93 15.85 14.12 9.41
CA ALA A 93 16.55 15.31 9.91
C ALA A 93 17.63 15.83 8.94
N LEU A 94 18.34 14.94 8.23
CA LEU A 94 19.29 15.33 7.18
C LEU A 94 18.56 15.98 5.98
N ILE A 95 17.41 15.43 5.59
CA ILE A 95 16.56 15.97 4.52
C ILE A 95 16.05 17.35 4.92
N GLU A 96 15.52 17.52 6.13
CA GLU A 96 15.03 18.80 6.64
C GLU A 96 16.14 19.85 6.72
N GLN A 97 17.34 19.46 7.17
CA GLN A 97 18.50 20.34 7.17
C GLN A 97 18.86 20.80 5.75
N ARG A 98 18.83 19.87 4.78
CA ARG A 98 19.10 20.22 3.38
C ARG A 98 18.00 21.09 2.78
N MET A 99 16.75 20.81 3.10
CA MET A 99 15.59 21.63 2.69
C MET A 99 15.73 23.07 3.21
N ALA A 100 16.17 23.26 4.45
CA ALA A 100 16.44 24.58 4.99
C ALA A 100 17.59 25.30 4.25
N GLN A 101 18.67 24.59 3.91
CA GLN A 101 19.75 25.16 3.09
C GLN A 101 19.27 25.58 1.69
N GLN A 102 18.24 24.91 1.19
CA GLN A 102 17.61 25.20 -0.11
C GLN A 102 16.41 26.15 -0.02
N ASN A 103 16.14 26.76 1.15
CA ASN A 103 15.00 27.66 1.41
C ASN A 103 13.62 27.04 1.07
N ILE A 104 13.43 25.77 1.41
CA ILE A 104 12.18 25.02 1.25
C ILE A 104 11.73 24.32 2.56
N GLU A 105 12.25 24.74 3.71
CA GLU A 105 11.94 24.22 5.06
C GLU A 105 10.47 24.32 5.44
N ARG A 106 9.71 25.21 4.81
CA ARG A 106 8.27 25.34 5.05
C ARG A 106 7.47 24.07 4.72
N LEU A 107 8.07 23.10 4.02
CA LEU A 107 7.44 21.86 3.56
C LEU A 107 7.68 20.65 4.46
N SER A 108 8.35 20.82 5.62
CA SER A 108 8.70 19.70 6.51
C SER A 108 7.49 18.95 7.09
N LYS A 109 6.28 19.51 7.03
CA LYS A 109 5.06 18.79 7.46
C LYS A 109 4.48 17.95 6.33
N GLU A 110 4.57 18.45 5.11
CA GLU A 110 4.02 17.88 3.89
C GLU A 110 4.93 16.79 3.30
N ILE A 111 6.21 16.80 3.69
CA ILE A 111 7.24 15.83 3.34
C ILE A 111 7.81 15.29 4.66
N GLY A 112 7.35 14.12 5.09
CA GLY A 112 7.74 13.60 6.40
C GLY A 112 7.32 12.15 6.63
N LEU A 113 7.63 11.63 7.82
CA LEU A 113 7.36 10.24 8.18
C LEU A 113 5.96 10.02 8.77
N GLN A 114 5.16 11.07 8.95
CA GLN A 114 3.82 10.97 9.57
C GLN A 114 2.73 11.30 8.56
N GLY A 115 1.72 10.44 8.48
CA GLY A 115 0.62 10.55 7.53
C GLY A 115 0.91 9.88 6.20
N TYR A 116 -0.12 9.27 5.63
CA TYR A 116 -0.01 8.48 4.40
C TYR A 116 0.48 9.30 3.20
N GLY A 117 -0.07 10.49 2.96
CA GLY A 117 0.38 11.35 1.86
C GLY A 117 1.81 11.87 2.04
N ALA A 118 2.17 12.31 3.25
CA ALA A 118 3.49 12.88 3.51
C ALA A 118 4.62 11.84 3.41
N ILE A 119 4.38 10.59 3.86
CA ILE A 119 5.38 9.52 3.74
C ILE A 119 5.57 9.07 2.28
N ARG A 120 4.50 9.06 1.47
CA ARG A 120 4.64 8.84 0.01
C ARG A 120 5.44 9.96 -0.63
N ASN A 121 5.20 11.23 -0.26
CA ASN A 121 5.99 12.37 -0.73
C ASN A 121 7.47 12.27 -0.35
N LEU A 122 7.78 11.84 0.88
CA LEU A 122 9.15 11.56 1.30
C LEU A 122 9.80 10.48 0.41
N GLY A 123 9.07 9.41 0.09
CA GLY A 123 9.51 8.40 -0.86
C GLY A 123 9.85 8.95 -2.25
N LEU A 124 8.98 9.80 -2.79
CA LEU A 124 9.22 10.48 -4.07
C LEU A 124 10.45 11.39 -4.02
N LEU A 125 10.62 12.15 -2.93
CA LEU A 125 11.77 13.03 -2.74
C LEU A 125 13.07 12.24 -2.64
N VAL A 126 13.11 11.16 -1.87
CA VAL A 126 14.28 10.28 -1.77
C VAL A 126 14.62 9.71 -3.15
N ALA A 127 13.62 9.25 -3.91
CA ALA A 127 13.85 8.77 -5.28
C ALA A 127 14.45 9.85 -6.19
N ASN A 128 13.97 11.09 -6.07
CA ASN A 128 14.45 12.24 -6.83
C ASN A 128 15.89 12.66 -6.47
N VAL A 129 16.22 12.64 -5.17
CA VAL A 129 17.58 12.91 -4.66
C VAL A 129 18.56 11.85 -5.13
N LEU A 130 18.16 10.58 -5.13
CA LEU A 130 19.00 9.46 -5.56
C LEU A 130 19.03 9.26 -7.08
N GLY A 131 18.27 10.06 -7.84
CA GLY A 131 18.30 10.06 -9.31
C GLY A 131 17.57 8.90 -9.99
N PHE A 132 16.55 8.31 -9.34
CA PHE A 132 15.73 7.26 -9.96
C PHE A 132 14.73 7.81 -10.99
N ASP A 133 14.40 7.00 -12.00
CA ASP A 133 13.48 7.38 -13.09
C ASP A 133 12.02 7.03 -12.77
N ALA A 134 11.80 6.13 -11.83
CA ALA A 134 10.48 5.67 -11.43
C ALA A 134 10.48 5.19 -9.97
N VAL A 135 9.32 5.32 -9.33
CA VAL A 135 9.04 4.77 -8.00
C VAL A 135 8.00 3.68 -8.16
N VAL A 136 8.24 2.51 -7.57
CA VAL A 136 7.24 1.46 -7.37
C VAL A 136 6.92 1.42 -5.88
N PHE A 137 5.73 1.86 -5.51
CA PHE A 137 5.25 1.74 -4.15
C PHE A 137 4.79 0.31 -3.89
N LEU A 138 5.14 -0.20 -2.73
CA LEU A 138 4.77 -1.52 -2.19
C LEU A 138 4.46 -1.34 -0.69
N ASP A 139 3.43 -1.99 -0.18
CA ASP A 139 3.10 -1.97 1.24
C ASP A 139 3.78 -3.13 1.98
N ASP A 140 4.03 -2.98 3.29
CA ASP A 140 4.76 -3.99 4.07
C ASP A 140 3.96 -5.28 4.33
N ASP A 141 2.64 -5.26 4.09
CA ASP A 141 1.73 -6.39 4.19
C ASP A 141 1.48 -7.13 2.86
N GLU A 142 2.21 -6.79 1.80
CA GLU A 142 2.08 -7.37 0.47
C GLU A 142 3.14 -8.44 0.17
N VAL A 143 2.80 -9.37 -0.73
CA VAL A 143 3.66 -10.48 -1.17
C VAL A 143 3.68 -10.55 -2.68
N ILE A 144 4.88 -10.67 -3.24
CA ILE A 144 5.12 -10.79 -4.68
C ILE A 144 5.35 -12.24 -5.07
N ASP A 145 4.43 -12.79 -5.85
CA ASP A 145 4.51 -14.17 -6.37
C ASP A 145 5.22 -14.23 -7.74
N ASP A 146 5.24 -13.14 -8.50
CA ASP A 146 5.73 -13.10 -9.88
C ASP A 146 7.17 -12.56 -9.98
N PRO A 147 8.16 -13.36 -10.42
CA PRO A 147 9.52 -12.89 -10.64
C PRO A 147 9.62 -11.69 -11.60
N LYS A 148 8.68 -11.54 -12.53
CA LYS A 148 8.63 -10.44 -13.50
C LYS A 148 7.90 -9.20 -12.99
N PHE A 149 7.63 -9.11 -11.69
CA PHE A 149 6.87 -8.02 -11.09
C PHE A 149 7.37 -6.63 -11.50
N LEU A 150 8.69 -6.37 -11.45
CA LEU A 150 9.26 -5.08 -11.84
C LEU A 150 9.26 -4.85 -13.35
N GLU A 151 9.51 -5.88 -14.17
CA GLU A 151 9.36 -5.78 -15.62
C GLU A 151 7.92 -5.35 -15.97
N LYS A 152 6.95 -5.99 -15.33
CA LYS A 152 5.54 -5.65 -15.47
C LYS A 152 5.25 -4.25 -14.93
N ALA A 153 5.78 -3.83 -13.80
CA ALA A 153 5.66 -2.47 -13.28
C ALA A 153 6.14 -1.40 -14.27
N MET A 154 7.15 -1.72 -15.08
CA MET A 154 7.69 -0.79 -16.08
C MET A 154 6.96 -0.84 -17.43
N TYR A 155 6.15 -1.86 -17.69
CA TYR A 155 5.43 -1.99 -18.96
C TYR A 155 4.53 -0.78 -19.24
N GLY A 156 4.81 -0.09 -20.35
CA GLY A 156 4.05 1.10 -20.79
C GLY A 156 4.38 2.39 -20.04
N LEU A 157 5.01 2.33 -18.87
CA LEU A 157 5.39 3.53 -18.12
C LEU A 157 6.41 4.36 -18.91
N GLY A 158 6.24 5.68 -18.94
CA GLY A 158 7.03 6.62 -19.75
C GLY A 158 6.78 6.52 -21.26
N LYS A 159 5.81 5.73 -21.72
CA LYS A 159 5.40 5.64 -23.12
C LYS A 159 4.15 6.47 -23.39
N LEU A 160 3.84 6.68 -24.66
CA LEU A 160 2.60 7.30 -25.11
C LEU A 160 1.55 6.23 -25.42
N THR A 161 0.30 6.54 -25.09
CA THR A 161 -0.85 5.80 -25.60
C THR A 161 -1.01 6.02 -27.11
N ARG A 162 -1.91 5.26 -27.74
CA ARG A 162 -2.26 5.49 -29.16
C ARG A 162 -2.79 6.89 -29.44
N GLN A 163 -3.32 7.58 -28.43
CA GLN A 163 -3.84 8.95 -28.53
C GLN A 163 -2.79 10.02 -28.18
N GLY A 164 -1.53 9.63 -27.98
CA GLY A 164 -0.45 10.56 -27.63
C GLY A 164 -0.43 11.01 -26.16
N VAL A 165 -1.29 10.43 -25.29
CA VAL A 165 -1.29 10.73 -23.86
C VAL A 165 -0.14 9.97 -23.18
N PRO A 166 0.72 10.63 -22.38
CA PRO A 166 1.81 9.95 -21.68
C PRO A 166 1.31 9.11 -20.51
N ILE A 167 1.90 7.92 -20.34
CA ILE A 167 1.64 7.01 -19.23
C ILE A 167 2.68 7.32 -18.15
N VAL A 168 2.35 8.28 -17.28
CA VAL A 168 3.26 8.76 -16.23
C VAL A 168 3.02 8.09 -14.87
N ALA A 169 1.89 7.39 -14.71
CA ALA A 169 1.59 6.59 -13.54
C ALA A 169 0.68 5.42 -13.93
N LYS A 170 0.83 4.29 -13.23
CA LYS A 170 -0.05 3.14 -13.39
C LYS A 170 -0.18 2.32 -12.13
N THR A 171 -1.23 1.54 -12.03
CA THR A 171 -1.51 0.64 -10.92
C THR A 171 -1.86 -0.75 -11.43
N GLY A 172 -1.51 -1.78 -10.67
CA GLY A 172 -1.96 -3.15 -10.90
C GLY A 172 -3.24 -3.45 -10.13
N TYR A 173 -3.35 -4.69 -9.68
CA TYR A 173 -4.40 -5.13 -8.78
C TYR A 173 -3.85 -6.09 -7.73
N TYR A 174 -4.68 -6.35 -6.74
CA TYR A 174 -4.38 -7.24 -5.63
C TYR A 174 -5.15 -8.55 -5.76
N LEU A 175 -4.50 -9.64 -5.38
CA LEU A 175 -5.16 -10.89 -5.01
C LEU A 175 -5.31 -10.97 -3.51
N ASN A 176 -6.44 -11.53 -3.07
CA ASN A 176 -6.64 -11.89 -1.68
C ASN A 176 -6.10 -13.28 -1.31
N ASP A 177 -6.30 -13.66 -0.06
CA ASP A 177 -6.16 -14.97 0.56
C ASP A 177 -6.96 -16.08 -0.13
N GLN A 178 -7.97 -15.72 -0.94
CA GLN A 178 -8.78 -16.61 -1.76
C GLN A 178 -8.43 -16.53 -3.26
N ASP A 179 -7.26 -15.98 -3.63
CA ASP A 179 -6.82 -15.81 -5.01
C ASP A 179 -7.80 -15.01 -5.91
N SER A 180 -8.52 -14.06 -5.31
CA SER A 180 -9.53 -13.24 -5.96
C SER A 180 -9.20 -11.75 -5.87
N TYR A 181 -9.48 -11.04 -6.96
CA TYR A 181 -9.40 -9.57 -7.04
C TYR A 181 -10.71 -8.88 -6.64
N LEU A 182 -11.74 -9.65 -6.30
CA LEU A 182 -13.04 -9.11 -5.89
C LEU A 182 -13.01 -8.82 -4.39
N SER A 183 -13.65 -7.71 -4.01
CA SER A 183 -14.00 -7.56 -2.61
C SER A 183 -14.90 -8.67 -2.14
N LYS A 184 -14.72 -9.00 -0.86
CA LYS A 184 -15.62 -9.86 -0.08
C LYS A 184 -16.98 -9.24 0.21
N TRP A 185 -17.47 -8.28 -0.59
CA TRP A 185 -18.73 -7.57 -0.38
C TRP A 185 -19.96 -8.50 -0.45
N GLU A 186 -21.00 -8.14 0.30
CA GLU A 186 -22.29 -8.83 0.41
C GLU A 186 -23.43 -7.82 0.48
N ASP A 187 -24.54 -8.20 -0.14
CA ASP A 187 -25.77 -7.41 -0.17
C ASP A 187 -26.58 -7.57 1.13
N LYS A 188 -26.15 -6.87 2.17
CA LYS A 188 -26.85 -6.82 3.47
C LYS A 188 -27.63 -5.52 3.61
N TRP A 189 -28.78 -5.57 4.28
CA TRP A 189 -29.69 -4.42 4.43
C TRP A 189 -29.00 -3.18 5.03
N TYR A 190 -28.06 -3.37 5.97
CA TYR A 190 -27.31 -2.28 6.60
C TYR A 190 -26.22 -1.65 5.72
N ASN A 191 -25.96 -2.20 4.53
CA ASN A 191 -25.04 -1.66 3.52
C ASN A 191 -25.76 -0.91 2.40
N ARG A 192 -27.10 -0.80 2.45
CA ARG A 192 -27.92 -0.22 1.36
C ARG A 192 -27.43 1.16 0.87
N PHE A 193 -26.93 2.01 1.77
CA PHE A 193 -26.43 3.34 1.44
C PHE A 193 -24.89 3.44 1.39
N TRP A 194 -24.19 2.31 1.47
CA TRP A 194 -22.74 2.21 1.46
C TRP A 194 -22.27 1.00 0.65
N GLN A 195 -22.48 1.08 -0.67
CA GLN A 195 -22.24 -0.03 -1.61
C GLN A 195 -20.83 0.03 -2.23
N GLN A 196 -19.82 0.40 -1.43
CA GLN A 196 -18.45 0.61 -1.92
C GLN A 196 -17.87 -0.62 -2.62
N GLY A 197 -17.96 -1.79 -1.97
CA GLY A 197 -17.39 -3.03 -2.53
C GLY A 197 -18.14 -3.51 -3.77
N ARG A 198 -19.47 -3.36 -3.81
CA ARG A 198 -20.25 -3.64 -5.03
C ARG A 198 -19.78 -2.75 -6.20
N ALA A 199 -19.73 -1.45 -5.98
CA ALA A 199 -19.30 -0.48 -6.99
C ALA A 199 -17.89 -0.79 -7.50
N PHE A 200 -16.96 -1.14 -6.59
CA PHE A 200 -15.63 -1.60 -6.97
C PHE A 200 -15.65 -2.91 -7.75
N ASN A 201 -16.37 -3.93 -7.30
CA ASN A 201 -16.46 -5.22 -7.98
C ASN A 201 -16.98 -5.06 -9.41
N GLU A 202 -17.97 -4.19 -9.61
CA GLU A 202 -18.48 -3.82 -10.93
C GLU A 202 -17.39 -3.14 -11.78
N TRP A 203 -16.63 -2.20 -11.22
CA TRP A 203 -15.51 -1.55 -11.91
C TRP A 203 -14.38 -2.52 -12.28
N ILE A 204 -13.82 -3.25 -11.30
CA ILE A 204 -12.64 -4.10 -11.52
C ILE A 204 -12.97 -5.26 -12.46
N THR A 205 -14.17 -5.83 -12.39
CA THR A 205 -14.62 -6.87 -13.33
C THR A 205 -14.60 -6.36 -14.78
N LYS A 206 -14.99 -5.09 -15.00
CA LYS A 206 -14.91 -4.46 -16.33
C LYS A 206 -13.45 -4.18 -16.71
N ALA A 207 -12.63 -3.68 -15.78
CA ALA A 207 -11.23 -3.35 -16.03
C ALA A 207 -10.41 -4.60 -16.40
N MET A 208 -10.63 -5.73 -15.72
CA MET A 208 -9.96 -7.00 -15.98
C MET A 208 -10.24 -7.55 -17.39
N ARG A 209 -11.44 -7.30 -17.94
CA ARG A 209 -11.82 -7.69 -19.31
C ARG A 209 -11.30 -6.72 -20.37
N GLY A 210 -10.75 -5.58 -19.96
CA GLY A 210 -10.22 -4.54 -20.85
C GLY A 210 -8.89 -4.91 -21.51
N PRO A 211 -8.34 -4.01 -22.34
CA PRO A 211 -6.96 -4.12 -22.79
C PRO A 211 -6.02 -4.06 -21.58
N ARG A 212 -4.79 -4.58 -21.75
CA ARG A 212 -3.80 -4.65 -20.67
C ARG A 212 -3.70 -3.34 -19.88
N LEU A 213 -3.47 -2.23 -20.59
CA LEU A 213 -3.49 -0.90 -20.02
C LEU A 213 -4.81 -0.21 -20.36
N SER A 214 -5.58 0.11 -19.34
CA SER A 214 -6.84 0.85 -19.46
C SER A 214 -6.85 2.03 -18.48
N ARG A 215 -7.74 3.01 -18.67
CA ARG A 215 -7.85 4.13 -17.74
C ARG A 215 -8.39 3.61 -16.39
N SER A 216 -7.67 3.86 -15.28
CA SER A 216 -8.06 3.36 -13.96
C SER A 216 -8.99 4.31 -13.23
N ASN A 217 -9.95 3.81 -12.44
CA ASN A 217 -10.69 4.62 -11.47
C ASN A 217 -10.37 4.25 -10.01
N HIS A 218 -9.45 3.33 -9.79
CA HIS A 218 -8.98 2.94 -8.47
C HIS A 218 -7.46 2.81 -8.50
N VAL A 219 -6.83 2.82 -7.32
CA VAL A 219 -5.40 2.66 -7.17
C VAL A 219 -5.14 1.71 -6.02
N CYS A 220 -4.37 0.68 -6.31
CA CYS A 220 -3.76 -0.21 -5.34
C CYS A 220 -2.44 0.43 -4.91
N GLY A 221 -2.39 1.02 -3.71
CA GLY A 221 -1.27 1.86 -3.26
C GLY A 221 0.10 1.17 -3.26
N GLY A 222 0.16 -0.07 -2.80
CA GLY A 222 1.35 -0.92 -2.89
C GLY A 222 1.49 -1.68 -4.23
N CYS A 223 0.62 -1.44 -5.20
CA CYS A 223 0.84 -1.84 -6.59
C CYS A 223 0.72 -0.61 -7.51
N LEU A 224 1.55 0.41 -7.24
CA LEU A 224 1.55 1.70 -7.92
C LEU A 224 2.95 2.03 -8.43
N ALA A 225 3.07 2.33 -9.73
CA ALA A 225 4.30 2.79 -10.36
C ALA A 225 4.12 4.23 -10.84
N VAL A 226 5.04 5.12 -10.46
CA VAL A 226 5.04 6.54 -10.78
C VAL A 226 6.35 6.92 -11.47
N HIS A 227 6.24 7.48 -12.67
CA HIS A 227 7.38 7.97 -13.44
C HIS A 227 7.90 9.31 -12.88
N LYS A 228 9.19 9.59 -13.04
CA LYS A 228 9.85 10.84 -12.62
C LYS A 228 9.16 12.09 -13.13
N GLU A 229 8.62 12.02 -14.33
CA GLU A 229 7.86 13.13 -14.90
C GLU A 229 6.60 13.46 -14.08
N ALA A 230 5.89 12.46 -13.53
CA ALA A 230 4.75 12.69 -12.65
C ALA A 230 5.20 13.13 -11.25
N PHE A 231 6.09 12.37 -10.60
CA PHE A 231 6.41 12.66 -9.19
C PHE A 231 7.15 13.99 -9.00
N ARG A 232 7.86 14.50 -10.00
CA ARG A 232 8.45 15.86 -9.92
C ARG A 232 7.42 16.97 -10.08
N ARG A 233 6.28 16.67 -10.71
CA ARG A 233 5.23 17.66 -11.01
C ARG A 233 4.10 17.62 -9.99
N LEU A 234 3.77 16.45 -9.44
CA LEU A 234 2.64 16.27 -8.54
C LEU A 234 3.02 15.52 -7.27
N ALA A 235 2.56 16.07 -6.14
CA ALA A 235 2.66 15.47 -4.82
C ALA A 235 1.37 14.68 -4.47
N PHE A 236 1.50 13.74 -3.55
CA PHE A 236 0.38 13.20 -2.78
C PHE A 236 -0.12 14.25 -1.80
N ASP A 237 -1.42 14.21 -1.47
CA ASP A 237 -2.04 15.12 -0.53
C ASP A 237 -1.71 14.77 0.94
N PRO A 238 -0.99 15.64 1.69
CA PRO A 238 -0.67 15.38 3.09
C PRO A 238 -1.87 15.45 4.04
N TRP A 239 -2.98 16.10 3.64
CA TRP A 239 -4.16 16.28 4.48
C TRP A 239 -5.22 15.21 4.29
N ILE A 240 -5.06 14.31 3.32
CA ILE A 240 -5.95 13.16 3.23
C ILE A 240 -5.61 12.16 4.34
N THR A 241 -6.62 11.83 5.16
CA THR A 241 -6.41 11.00 6.35
C THR A 241 -6.19 9.52 6.05
N ARG A 242 -6.55 9.09 4.83
CA ARG A 242 -6.47 7.71 4.32
C ARG A 242 -6.87 7.71 2.84
N GLY A 243 -6.28 6.87 2.01
CA GLY A 243 -6.71 6.71 0.62
C GLY A 243 -6.07 7.69 -0.35
N GLU A 244 -4.89 8.17 0.04
CA GLU A 244 -3.96 9.01 -0.66
C GLU A 244 -3.68 8.57 -2.09
N ASP A 245 -3.68 7.26 -2.38
CA ASP A 245 -3.36 6.79 -3.74
C ASP A 245 -4.49 7.05 -4.73
N LEU A 246 -5.74 6.87 -4.29
CA LEU A 246 -6.90 7.23 -5.12
C LEU A 246 -6.99 8.75 -5.25
N ASP A 247 -6.70 9.49 -4.20
CA ASP A 247 -6.67 10.95 -4.26
C ASP A 247 -5.56 11.47 -5.19
N TYR A 248 -4.39 10.83 -5.19
CA TYR A 248 -3.32 11.10 -6.16
C TYR A 248 -3.76 10.87 -7.61
N MET A 249 -4.61 9.88 -7.87
CA MET A 249 -5.25 9.71 -9.19
C MET A 249 -6.16 10.90 -9.53
N LEU A 250 -6.95 11.38 -8.57
CA LEU A 250 -7.80 12.56 -8.78
C LEU A 250 -6.96 13.80 -9.05
N ASP A 251 -5.87 13.98 -8.31
CA ASP A 251 -4.90 15.05 -8.49
C ASP A 251 -4.26 15.01 -9.87
N LEU A 252 -3.75 13.85 -10.29
CA LEU A 252 -3.22 13.67 -11.64
C LEU A 252 -4.23 14.10 -12.71
N ARG A 253 -5.49 13.72 -12.56
CA ARG A 253 -6.57 14.11 -13.47
C ARG A 253 -6.86 15.59 -13.44
N MET A 254 -6.87 16.23 -12.27
CA MET A 254 -7.04 17.69 -12.15
C MET A 254 -5.91 18.44 -12.87
N TYR A 255 -4.67 17.92 -12.85
CA TYR A 255 -3.52 18.49 -13.56
C TYR A 255 -3.28 17.88 -14.95
N GLY A 256 -4.28 17.24 -15.56
CA GLY A 256 -4.28 16.82 -16.96
C GLY A 256 -3.49 15.56 -17.31
N SER A 257 -3.14 14.75 -16.31
CA SER A 257 -2.56 13.41 -16.46
C SER A 257 -3.55 12.33 -15.98
N ASP A 258 -3.17 11.05 -16.00
CA ASP A 258 -4.03 9.97 -15.49
C ASP A 258 -3.22 8.79 -14.96
N ILE A 259 -3.89 7.89 -14.24
CA ILE A 259 -3.37 6.59 -13.84
C ILE A 259 -3.97 5.49 -14.72
N TRP A 260 -3.10 4.60 -15.19
CA TRP A 260 -3.49 3.47 -16.01
C TRP A 260 -3.58 2.19 -15.17
N PHE A 261 -4.61 1.37 -15.39
CA PHE A 261 -4.76 0.05 -14.80
C PHE A 261 -4.07 -0.99 -15.68
N ASP A 262 -3.15 -1.78 -15.11
CA ASP A 262 -2.48 -2.92 -15.74
C ASP A 262 -3.06 -4.24 -15.25
N ASN A 263 -3.94 -4.87 -16.05
CA ASN A 263 -4.60 -6.12 -15.67
C ASN A 263 -3.68 -7.36 -15.67
N GLN A 264 -2.37 -7.18 -15.92
CA GLN A 264 -1.37 -8.24 -15.82
C GLN A 264 -0.34 -8.00 -14.71
N TRP A 265 -0.39 -6.84 -14.04
CA TRP A 265 0.49 -6.50 -12.94
C TRP A 265 -0.26 -6.73 -11.62
N VAL A 266 0.24 -7.67 -10.83
CA VAL A 266 -0.49 -8.24 -9.69
C VAL A 266 0.47 -8.56 -8.56
N LEU A 267 -0.03 -8.44 -7.34
CA LEU A 267 0.58 -8.96 -6.13
C LEU A 267 -0.51 -9.47 -5.19
N ARG A 268 -0.12 -10.14 -4.11
CA ARG A 268 -1.05 -10.59 -3.07
C ARG A 268 -1.03 -9.63 -1.89
N HIS A 269 -2.21 -9.15 -1.50
CA HIS A 269 -2.38 -8.35 -0.30
C HIS A 269 -2.68 -9.29 0.87
N LEU A 270 -1.94 -9.24 1.98
CA LEU A 270 -2.14 -10.12 3.14
C LEU A 270 -2.09 -9.32 4.45
N PRO A 271 -3.05 -8.40 4.66
CA PRO A 271 -3.09 -7.51 5.81
C PRO A 271 -3.35 -8.29 7.12
N PRO A 272 -2.87 -7.79 8.27
CA PRO A 272 -3.24 -8.35 9.56
C PRO A 272 -4.73 -8.14 9.87
N ARG A 273 -5.22 -8.90 10.85
CA ARG A 273 -6.63 -8.82 11.28
C ARG A 273 -6.96 -7.43 11.82
N THR A 274 -8.13 -6.95 11.41
CA THR A 274 -8.65 -5.64 11.78
C THR A 274 -9.14 -5.61 13.22
N ALA A 275 -8.71 -4.63 14.01
CA ALA A 275 -9.16 -4.51 15.40
C ALA A 275 -10.61 -3.97 15.55
N SER A 276 -11.06 -3.03 14.69
CA SER A 276 -12.40 -2.42 14.78
C SER A 276 -12.90 -1.92 13.42
N GLU A 277 -14.03 -2.46 12.98
CA GLU A 277 -14.70 -2.08 11.74
C GLU A 277 -15.35 -0.71 11.82
N GLY A 278 -15.87 -0.32 12.99
CA GLY A 278 -16.45 1.01 13.19
C GLY A 278 -15.39 2.11 13.20
N THR A 279 -14.17 1.83 13.67
CA THR A 279 -13.03 2.75 13.60
C THR A 279 -12.59 2.97 12.15
N ARG A 280 -12.50 1.90 11.35
CA ARG A 280 -12.23 2.02 9.91
C ARG A 280 -13.29 2.80 9.17
N PHE A 281 -14.56 2.52 9.46
CA PHE A 281 -15.66 3.29 8.89
C PHE A 281 -15.58 4.77 9.27
N ARG A 282 -15.11 5.11 10.48
CA ARG A 282 -14.81 6.50 10.85
C ARG A 282 -13.71 7.09 9.97
N GLN A 283 -12.61 6.39 9.69
CA GLN A 283 -11.56 6.89 8.79
C GLN A 283 -12.12 7.13 7.37
N ASP A 284 -12.94 6.21 6.85
CA ASP A 284 -13.59 6.39 5.54
C ASP A 284 -14.49 7.65 5.49
N ILE A 285 -15.19 7.95 6.59
CA ILE A 285 -15.99 9.18 6.69
C ILE A 285 -15.10 10.41 6.56
N PHE A 286 -13.96 10.46 7.25
CA PHE A 286 -13.02 11.57 7.14
C PHE A 286 -12.48 11.69 5.71
N ARG A 287 -12.03 10.58 5.13
CA ARG A 287 -11.57 10.54 3.74
C ARG A 287 -12.63 11.08 2.79
N TRP A 288 -13.80 10.43 2.70
CA TRP A 288 -14.76 10.74 1.64
C TRP A 288 -15.34 12.14 1.77
N LEU A 289 -15.52 12.65 3.00
CA LEU A 289 -15.93 14.05 3.20
C LEU A 289 -14.83 15.03 2.80
N TYR A 290 -13.56 14.73 3.11
CA TYR A 290 -12.42 15.53 2.68
C TYR A 290 -12.31 15.56 1.15
N GLU A 291 -12.29 14.39 0.51
CA GLU A 291 -12.13 14.21 -0.94
C GLU A 291 -13.28 14.87 -1.71
N TYR A 292 -14.53 14.74 -1.23
CA TYR A 292 -15.67 15.48 -1.76
C TYR A 292 -15.48 17.00 -1.70
N ARG A 293 -15.05 17.53 -0.54
CA ARG A 293 -14.83 18.98 -0.36
C ARG A 293 -13.65 19.50 -1.18
N LYS A 294 -12.56 18.74 -1.29
CA LYS A 294 -11.41 19.05 -2.15
C LYS A 294 -11.84 19.16 -3.61
N LEU A 295 -12.61 18.21 -4.13
CA LEU A 295 -13.15 18.28 -5.49
C LEU A 295 -14.20 19.38 -5.69
N GLU A 296 -14.96 19.77 -4.67
CA GLU A 296 -15.81 20.95 -4.75
C GLU A 296 -14.99 22.23 -4.86
N TYR A 297 -13.95 22.36 -4.02
CA TYR A 297 -13.06 23.51 -4.02
C TYR A 297 -12.30 23.65 -5.35
N SER A 298 -11.79 22.55 -5.90
CA SER A 298 -11.03 22.56 -7.16
C SER A 298 -11.81 23.08 -8.36
N ARG A 299 -13.16 22.98 -8.35
CA ARG A 299 -14.01 23.54 -9.41
C ARG A 299 -13.96 25.06 -9.50
N ALA A 300 -13.56 25.73 -8.43
CA ALA A 300 -13.38 27.18 -8.40
C ALA A 300 -12.01 27.63 -8.93
N LEU A 301 -11.07 26.70 -9.13
CA LEU A 301 -9.72 26.98 -9.63
C LEU A 301 -9.70 26.89 -11.16
N ILE A 302 -9.26 27.97 -11.82
CA ILE A 302 -9.36 28.12 -13.29
C ILE A 302 -8.40 27.19 -14.03
N ASP A 303 -7.22 26.93 -13.45
CA ASP A 303 -6.14 26.18 -14.11
C ASP A 303 -6.29 24.65 -13.99
N LEU A 304 -7.33 24.15 -13.31
CA LEU A 304 -7.54 22.73 -13.08
C LEU A 304 -8.64 22.13 -13.98
N GLN A 305 -8.40 20.91 -14.44
CA GLN A 305 -9.42 20.12 -15.11
C GLN A 305 -10.47 19.64 -14.10
N GLN A 306 -11.74 19.75 -14.48
CA GLN A 306 -12.83 19.30 -13.62
C GLN A 306 -12.97 17.78 -13.65
N VAL A 307 -12.72 17.15 -12.50
CA VAL A 307 -13.01 15.73 -12.28
C VAL A 307 -14.48 15.59 -11.84
N LYS A 308 -15.30 14.99 -12.71
CA LYS A 308 -16.75 14.82 -12.46
C LYS A 308 -17.02 13.43 -11.86
N PRO A 309 -17.88 13.30 -10.84
CA PRO A 309 -18.26 11.98 -10.30
C PRO A 309 -18.74 11.00 -11.38
N ALA A 310 -19.50 11.49 -12.36
CA ALA A 310 -19.97 10.68 -13.49
C ALA A 310 -18.85 10.03 -14.34
N SER A 311 -17.65 10.63 -14.42
CA SER A 311 -16.51 10.01 -15.11
C SER A 311 -15.79 8.95 -14.27
N LEU A 312 -16.20 8.80 -13.02
CA LEU A 312 -15.69 7.84 -12.04
C LEU A 312 -16.72 6.75 -11.72
N GLU A 313 -17.79 6.60 -12.51
CA GLU A 313 -18.75 5.51 -12.33
C GLU A 313 -18.17 4.17 -12.84
N PRO A 314 -18.47 3.03 -12.19
CA PRO A 314 -19.32 2.88 -10.99
C PRO A 314 -18.61 3.19 -9.67
N TYR A 315 -17.27 3.27 -9.66
CA TYR A 315 -16.46 3.54 -8.48
C TYR A 315 -15.29 4.47 -8.83
N PRO A 316 -14.96 5.49 -8.01
CA PRO A 316 -15.60 5.92 -6.75
C PRO A 316 -16.77 6.91 -6.92
N GLY A 317 -17.26 7.13 -8.15
CA GLY A 317 -18.26 8.16 -8.51
C GLY A 317 -19.32 8.45 -7.44
N PRO A 318 -20.07 7.43 -6.96
CA PRO A 318 -21.14 7.65 -6.00
C PRO A 318 -20.67 8.34 -4.73
N PHE A 319 -19.43 8.17 -4.27
CA PHE A 319 -18.91 8.77 -3.03
C PHE A 319 -18.50 10.23 -3.18
N LEU A 320 -18.42 10.75 -4.41
CA LEU A 320 -18.00 12.11 -4.73
C LEU A 320 -19.20 13.01 -5.12
N GLU A 321 -20.41 12.55 -4.84
CA GLU A 321 -21.66 13.25 -5.13
C GLU A 321 -22.31 13.90 -3.89
N PRO A 322 -23.13 14.95 -4.11
CA PRO A 322 -23.95 15.53 -3.05
C PRO A 322 -24.80 14.47 -2.33
N GLY A 323 -25.04 14.67 -1.03
CA GLY A 323 -25.82 13.72 -0.21
C GLY A 323 -25.00 12.61 0.44
N LEU A 324 -23.69 12.56 0.23
CA LEU A 324 -22.76 11.68 0.95
C LEU A 324 -22.99 11.71 2.47
N LEU A 325 -23.09 12.89 3.08
CA LEU A 325 -23.29 13.03 4.53
C LEU A 325 -24.58 12.32 5.01
N ARG A 326 -25.66 12.39 4.23
CA ARG A 326 -26.92 11.70 4.56
C ARG A 326 -26.75 10.19 4.50
N ARG A 327 -26.08 9.68 3.45
CA ARG A 327 -25.80 8.25 3.30
C ARG A 327 -24.90 7.71 4.41
N ILE A 328 -23.89 8.48 4.83
CA ILE A 328 -23.03 8.16 5.98
C ILE A 328 -23.88 7.97 7.23
N ARG A 329 -24.74 8.96 7.57
CA ARG A 329 -25.59 8.91 8.77
C ARG A 329 -26.53 7.70 8.76
N LEU A 330 -27.21 7.45 7.65
CA LEU A 330 -28.12 6.31 7.51
C LEU A 330 -27.37 4.98 7.64
N THR A 331 -26.21 4.85 6.98
CA THR A 331 -25.35 3.67 7.07
C THR A 331 -24.88 3.43 8.51
N ALA A 332 -24.36 4.47 9.17
CA ALA A 332 -23.87 4.37 10.54
C ALA A 332 -24.98 3.93 11.51
N TRP A 333 -26.18 4.50 11.34
CA TRP A 333 -27.36 4.13 12.13
C TRP A 333 -27.74 2.66 11.90
N MET A 334 -27.89 2.22 10.64
CA MET A 334 -28.22 0.83 10.32
C MET A 334 -27.17 -0.16 10.82
N ARG A 335 -25.88 0.11 10.58
CA ARG A 335 -24.78 -0.72 11.07
C ARG A 335 -24.73 -0.75 12.61
N SER A 336 -25.18 0.29 13.30
CA SER A 336 -25.26 0.27 14.76
C SER A 336 -26.29 -0.72 15.34
N PHE A 337 -27.21 -1.24 14.52
CA PHE A 337 -28.10 -2.34 14.87
C PHE A 337 -27.63 -3.68 14.30
N GLY A 338 -27.19 -3.68 13.04
CA GLY A 338 -26.82 -4.89 12.30
C GLY A 338 -25.43 -5.45 12.59
N ARG A 339 -24.52 -4.67 13.21
CA ARG A 339 -23.12 -5.07 13.44
C ARG A 339 -22.77 -5.19 14.91
N PRO A 340 -21.75 -6.00 15.27
CA PRO A 340 -21.26 -6.10 16.66
C PRO A 340 -20.67 -4.78 17.20
N ASP A 341 -20.00 -3.98 16.36
CA ASP A 341 -19.29 -2.75 16.78
C ASP A 341 -20.21 -1.52 16.92
N LYS A 342 -21.36 -1.71 17.57
CA LYS A 342 -22.48 -0.76 17.63
C LYS A 342 -22.05 0.62 18.15
N LYS A 343 -21.19 0.63 19.18
CA LYS A 343 -20.74 1.86 19.83
C LYS A 343 -19.82 2.66 18.89
N ALA A 344 -18.89 2.01 18.20
CA ALA A 344 -18.01 2.71 17.27
C ALA A 344 -18.79 3.28 16.08
N TYR A 345 -19.79 2.57 15.54
CA TYR A 345 -20.64 3.13 14.47
C TYR A 345 -21.41 4.38 14.91
N ARG A 346 -21.94 4.41 16.14
CA ARG A 346 -22.57 5.63 16.69
C ARG A 346 -21.58 6.78 16.83
N LEU A 347 -20.35 6.50 17.28
CA LEU A 347 -19.30 7.51 17.38
C LEU A 347 -18.85 8.02 16.00
N ALA A 348 -18.73 7.13 15.01
CA ALA A 348 -18.43 7.46 13.63
C ALA A 348 -19.51 8.39 13.03
N ALA A 349 -20.79 8.11 13.28
CA ALA A 349 -21.90 8.97 12.87
C ALA A 349 -21.79 10.39 13.46
N LYS A 350 -21.48 10.50 14.75
CA LYS A 350 -21.29 11.79 15.42
C LYS A 350 -20.09 12.55 14.87
N ALA A 351 -19.00 11.84 14.56
CA ALA A 351 -17.81 12.42 13.95
C ALA A 351 -18.12 13.00 12.55
N ALA A 352 -18.96 12.34 11.76
CA ALA A 352 -19.34 12.78 10.42
C ALA A 352 -19.93 14.20 10.40
N THR A 353 -20.75 14.55 11.39
CA THR A 353 -21.49 15.82 11.43
C THR A 353 -20.77 16.94 12.15
N GLY A 354 -19.63 16.64 12.76
CA GLY A 354 -18.83 17.59 13.53
C GLY A 354 -17.42 17.58 13.00
N ALA A 355 -16.56 16.75 13.61
CA ALA A 355 -15.12 16.75 13.37
C ALA A 355 -14.74 16.51 11.90
N ALA A 356 -15.40 15.58 11.19
CA ALA A 356 -15.03 15.25 9.82
C ALA A 356 -15.41 16.35 8.82
N SER A 357 -16.63 16.90 8.91
CA SER A 357 -17.03 18.06 8.10
C SER A 357 -16.15 19.27 8.37
N ALA A 358 -15.90 19.59 9.66
CA ALA A 358 -15.05 20.72 10.03
C ALA A 358 -13.60 20.52 9.54
N TYR A 359 -13.06 19.30 9.64
CA TYR A 359 -11.75 18.97 9.11
C TYR A 359 -11.68 19.16 7.59
N ALA A 360 -12.66 18.65 6.85
CA ALA A 360 -12.73 18.80 5.40
C ALA A 360 -12.77 20.28 4.97
N GLU A 361 -13.61 21.08 5.62
CA GLU A 361 -13.73 22.52 5.33
C GLU A 361 -12.46 23.31 5.68
N ALA A 362 -11.77 22.95 6.77
CA ALA A 362 -10.57 23.63 7.20
C ALA A 362 -9.30 23.28 6.39
N ASN A 363 -9.31 22.18 5.63
CA ASN A 363 -8.11 21.65 4.98
C ASN A 363 -8.24 21.47 3.46
N CYS A 364 -9.43 21.55 2.85
CA CYS A 364 -9.62 21.24 1.42
C CYS A 364 -8.83 22.13 0.45
N ALA A 365 -8.45 23.35 0.86
CA ALA A 365 -7.66 24.26 0.03
C ALA A 365 -6.15 24.01 0.12
N LYS A 366 -5.67 23.42 1.21
CA LYS A 366 -4.23 23.38 1.55
C LYS A 366 -3.40 22.56 0.56
N TYR A 367 -3.99 21.50 0.01
CA TYR A 367 -3.34 20.71 -1.04
C TYR A 367 -2.90 21.59 -2.22
N PHE A 368 -3.77 22.48 -2.70
CA PHE A 368 -3.47 23.30 -3.86
C PHE A 368 -2.36 24.32 -3.58
N GLU A 369 -2.27 24.83 -2.35
CA GLU A 369 -1.18 25.71 -1.91
C GLU A 369 0.16 24.98 -1.88
N PHE A 370 0.17 23.74 -1.36
CA PHE A 370 1.35 22.88 -1.33
C PHE A 370 1.77 22.41 -2.73
N GLN A 371 0.82 21.96 -3.53
CA GLN A 371 1.06 21.48 -4.88
C GLN A 371 1.65 22.57 -5.79
N TYR A 372 1.33 23.85 -5.55
CA TYR A 372 1.94 24.97 -6.27
C TYR A 372 3.46 25.05 -6.07
N VAL A 373 3.96 24.69 -4.89
CA VAL A 373 5.38 24.85 -4.52
C VAL A 373 6.18 23.55 -4.65
N TRP A 374 5.50 22.42 -4.81
CA TRP A 374 6.11 21.09 -4.97
C TRP A 374 7.11 20.98 -6.13
N PRO A 375 6.79 21.41 -7.38
CA PRO A 375 7.71 21.23 -8.51
C PRO A 375 9.06 21.93 -8.31
N GLU A 376 9.02 23.11 -7.70
CA GLU A 376 10.24 23.87 -7.38
C GLU A 376 11.08 23.17 -6.31
N ALA A 377 10.45 22.61 -5.27
CA ALA A 377 11.14 21.83 -4.25
C ALA A 377 11.83 20.59 -4.83
N MET A 378 11.12 19.85 -5.69
CA MET A 378 11.66 18.69 -6.39
C MET A 378 12.80 19.07 -7.34
N ASN A 379 12.73 20.23 -7.98
CA ASN A 379 13.80 20.71 -8.86
C ASN A 379 15.08 21.06 -8.07
N ARG A 380 14.97 21.70 -6.90
CA ARG A 380 16.13 22.07 -6.07
C ARG A 380 16.90 20.88 -5.49
N LEU A 381 16.20 19.76 -5.27
CA LEU A 381 16.77 18.55 -4.66
C LEU A 381 17.05 17.44 -5.67
N GLU A 382 16.84 17.68 -6.96
CA GLU A 382 17.08 16.67 -7.99
C GLU A 382 18.55 16.27 -8.03
N SER A 383 18.82 14.97 -7.85
CA SER A 383 20.17 14.41 -7.90
C SER A 383 21.18 15.12 -6.98
N ASP A 384 20.72 15.61 -5.82
CA ASP A 384 21.56 16.31 -4.85
C ASP A 384 22.60 15.37 -4.22
N GLN A 385 23.84 15.46 -4.70
CA GLN A 385 24.93 14.56 -4.29
C GLN A 385 25.25 14.65 -2.80
N LEU A 386 25.23 15.86 -2.21
CA LEU A 386 25.54 16.04 -0.79
C LEU A 386 24.51 15.32 0.09
N LEU A 387 23.22 15.46 -0.24
CA LEU A 387 22.17 14.78 0.48
C LEU A 387 22.19 13.27 0.22
N SER A 388 22.40 12.84 -1.02
CA SER A 388 22.54 11.43 -1.38
C SER A 388 23.62 10.73 -0.56
N GLU A 389 24.83 11.30 -0.50
CA GLU A 389 25.94 10.76 0.28
C GLU A 389 25.63 10.72 1.78
N ALA A 390 25.01 11.77 2.31
CA ALA A 390 24.63 11.85 3.71
C ALA A 390 23.61 10.78 4.10
N LEU A 391 22.59 10.56 3.26
CA LEU A 391 21.54 9.54 3.46
C LEU A 391 22.13 8.13 3.46
N VAL A 392 22.92 7.80 2.42
CA VAL A 392 23.55 6.49 2.30
C VAL A 392 24.48 6.23 3.49
N ARG A 393 25.30 7.21 3.87
CA ARG A 393 26.24 7.08 4.99
C ARG A 393 25.51 6.86 6.31
N SER A 394 24.46 7.65 6.59
CA SER A 394 23.65 7.52 7.81
C SER A 394 23.02 6.13 7.94
N ALA A 395 22.36 5.66 6.88
CA ALA A 395 21.75 4.34 6.85
C ALA A 395 22.77 3.18 6.95
N MET A 396 23.92 3.30 6.29
CA MET A 396 24.99 2.29 6.39
C MET A 396 25.58 2.19 7.80
N LEU A 397 25.78 3.32 8.48
CA LEU A 397 26.25 3.33 9.87
C LEU A 397 25.25 2.60 10.78
N ARG A 398 23.95 2.91 10.64
CA ARG A 398 22.91 2.17 11.38
C ARG A 398 22.95 0.67 11.08
N ALA A 399 23.06 0.28 9.82
CA ALA A 399 23.12 -1.13 9.43
C ALA A 399 24.28 -1.88 10.11
N GLN A 400 25.45 -1.24 10.22
CA GLN A 400 26.63 -1.77 10.91
C GLN A 400 26.42 -1.86 12.43
N ASP A 401 25.88 -0.81 13.04
CA ASP A 401 25.63 -0.77 14.49
C ASP A 401 24.64 -1.85 14.91
N VAL A 402 23.54 -2.01 14.17
CA VAL A 402 22.54 -3.06 14.42
C VAL A 402 23.14 -4.45 14.19
N ALA A 403 23.97 -4.65 13.16
CA ALA A 403 24.63 -5.93 12.93
C ALA A 403 25.64 -6.27 14.04
N ALA A 404 26.37 -5.29 14.57
CA ALA A 404 27.33 -5.48 15.65
C ALA A 404 26.64 -5.75 17.00
N ALA A 405 25.45 -5.19 17.22
CA ALA A 405 24.64 -5.42 18.41
C ALA A 405 23.87 -6.75 18.38
N ALA A 406 23.79 -7.43 17.23
CA ALA A 406 23.11 -8.70 17.12
C ALA A 406 23.84 -9.80 17.92
N PRO A 407 23.14 -10.61 18.72
CA PRO A 407 23.78 -11.69 19.46
C PRO A 407 24.45 -12.68 18.49
N ALA A 408 25.71 -13.05 18.79
CA ALA A 408 26.44 -14.03 17.99
C ALA A 408 25.64 -15.34 17.89
N PRO A 409 25.57 -15.98 16.71
CA PRO A 409 24.89 -17.26 16.58
C PRO A 409 25.50 -18.25 17.56
N ALA A 410 24.65 -18.89 18.37
CA ALA A 410 25.08 -19.92 19.30
C ALA A 410 25.85 -21.01 18.53
N PRO A 411 27.01 -21.48 19.02
CA PRO A 411 27.73 -22.54 18.35
C PRO A 411 26.83 -23.77 18.28
N VAL A 412 26.61 -24.28 17.06
CA VAL A 412 25.86 -25.51 16.82
C VAL A 412 26.59 -26.62 17.58
N ALA A 413 25.98 -27.10 18.67
CA ALA A 413 26.49 -28.23 19.41
C ALA A 413 26.55 -29.43 18.45
N ALA A 414 27.76 -29.94 18.20
CA ALA A 414 27.97 -31.14 17.41
C ALA A 414 27.15 -32.28 18.01
N ALA A 415 26.33 -32.93 17.17
CA ALA A 415 25.55 -34.09 17.56
C ALA A 415 26.48 -35.20 18.07
N PRO A 416 26.12 -35.90 19.17
CA PRO A 416 26.95 -36.99 19.68
C PRO A 416 26.93 -38.17 18.70
N ALA A 417 28.11 -38.74 18.47
CA ALA A 417 28.30 -39.91 17.62
C ALA A 417 27.48 -41.10 18.13
N THR A 418 26.67 -41.68 17.24
CA THR A 418 25.93 -42.93 17.49
C THR A 418 26.89 -44.10 17.65
N VAL A 419 26.85 -44.73 18.83
CA VAL A 419 27.54 -45.99 19.13
C VAL A 419 26.83 -47.13 18.41
N ALA A 420 27.56 -47.85 17.56
CA ALA A 420 27.10 -49.07 16.92
C ALA A 420 26.98 -50.21 17.96
N SER A 421 25.83 -50.89 17.99
CA SER A 421 25.69 -52.21 18.62
C SER A 421 25.34 -53.24 17.56
N SER A 422 25.92 -54.42 17.73
CA SER A 422 26.14 -55.47 16.75
C SER A 422 25.15 -56.62 16.88
N ALA A 423 24.95 -57.27 15.72
CA ALA A 423 24.66 -58.70 15.49
C ALA A 423 23.17 -59.18 15.54
N PRO A 424 22.83 -60.31 14.88
CA PRO A 424 23.41 -60.90 13.66
C PRO A 424 22.36 -61.42 12.64
N ALA A 425 22.91 -61.96 11.55
CA ALA A 425 22.32 -62.38 10.28
C ALA A 425 21.48 -63.68 10.26
N GLY A 426 20.67 -63.77 9.20
CA GLY A 426 20.10 -64.98 8.60
C GLY A 426 18.88 -64.58 7.76
N GLY A 427 18.67 -64.91 6.50
CA GLY A 427 19.34 -65.75 5.50
C GLY A 427 18.31 -65.98 4.38
N ALA A 428 18.80 -66.19 3.15
CA ALA A 428 18.09 -66.72 1.96
C ALA A 428 17.20 -65.78 1.09
N THR A 429 17.71 -65.59 -0.14
CA THR A 429 17.13 -65.18 -1.43
C THR A 429 16.26 -66.29 -2.09
N PRO A 430 15.73 -66.17 -3.34
CA PRO A 430 15.14 -65.05 -4.11
C PRO A 430 13.85 -65.47 -4.90
N MET A 431 13.48 -64.68 -5.93
CA MET A 431 12.52 -64.93 -7.05
C MET A 431 11.16 -64.22 -6.88
N CYS A 432 10.51 -63.61 -7.88
CA CYS A 432 10.66 -63.60 -9.32
C CYS A 432 9.95 -62.34 -9.88
N HIS A 433 10.51 -61.69 -10.91
CA HIS A 433 9.74 -60.86 -11.85
C HIS A 433 8.93 -61.78 -12.80
N PRO A 434 7.84 -61.30 -13.42
CA PRO A 434 7.98 -60.67 -14.72
C PRO A 434 7.11 -59.42 -14.92
N GLY A 435 7.62 -58.52 -15.76
CA GLY A 435 6.92 -57.32 -16.18
C GLY A 435 5.86 -57.57 -17.27
N ARG A 436 5.12 -56.50 -17.59
CA ARG A 436 4.50 -56.32 -18.89
C ARG A 436 4.46 -54.84 -19.26
N SER A 437 4.89 -54.61 -20.50
CA SER A 437 4.96 -53.38 -21.26
C SER A 437 3.57 -52.98 -21.80
N ALA A 438 3.33 -51.67 -21.95
CA ALA A 438 3.13 -51.01 -23.25
C ALA A 438 2.10 -49.84 -23.21
N ALA A 439 2.65 -48.66 -23.51
CA ALA A 439 2.12 -47.50 -24.25
C ALA A 439 0.61 -47.37 -24.59
N GLY A 440 0.11 -46.13 -24.46
CA GLY A 440 -0.99 -45.63 -25.31
C GLY A 440 -1.77 -44.42 -24.79
N ALA A 441 -1.52 -43.25 -25.41
CA ALA A 441 -2.47 -42.19 -25.79
C ALA A 441 -3.23 -41.35 -24.72
N GLU A 442 -2.82 -40.08 -24.66
CA GLU A 442 -3.55 -38.78 -24.61
C GLU A 442 -4.90 -38.54 -23.87
N PRO A 443 -5.13 -37.29 -23.40
CA PRO A 443 -5.99 -37.00 -22.25
C PRO A 443 -7.40 -36.54 -22.66
N LYS A 444 -8.40 -36.94 -21.88
CA LYS A 444 -9.73 -36.31 -21.86
C LYS A 444 -10.22 -36.16 -20.42
N ASP A 445 -10.99 -35.10 -20.25
CA ASP A 445 -11.87 -34.77 -19.12
C ASP A 445 -11.28 -33.89 -18.00
N ILE A 446 -11.43 -32.59 -18.22
CA ILE A 446 -11.46 -31.54 -17.19
C ILE A 446 -12.75 -31.74 -16.38
N PRO A 447 -12.71 -31.92 -15.05
CA PRO A 447 -13.93 -31.99 -14.25
C PRO A 447 -14.53 -30.60 -14.06
N ALA A 448 -15.86 -30.52 -14.18
CA ALA A 448 -16.67 -29.33 -13.87
C ALA A 448 -16.52 -28.91 -12.39
N PRO A 449 -16.66 -27.60 -12.06
CA PRO A 449 -16.50 -27.11 -10.70
C PRO A 449 -17.63 -27.61 -9.76
N PRO A 450 -17.34 -27.82 -8.48
CA PRO A 450 -18.32 -28.32 -7.51
C PRO A 450 -19.38 -27.26 -7.20
N VAL A 451 -20.60 -27.76 -6.96
CA VAL A 451 -21.78 -27.01 -6.48
C VAL A 451 -21.53 -26.50 -5.05
N PRO A 452 -21.81 -25.23 -4.70
CA PRO A 452 -21.60 -24.72 -3.34
C PRO A 452 -22.60 -25.34 -2.33
N LEU A 453 -22.08 -25.79 -1.20
CA LEU A 453 -22.84 -26.16 0.01
C LEU A 453 -23.37 -24.89 0.73
N PRO A 454 -24.45 -25.00 1.53
CA PRO A 454 -25.15 -23.84 2.08
C PRO A 454 -24.45 -23.25 3.33
N HIS A 455 -24.15 -21.95 3.22
CA HIS A 455 -23.99 -20.89 4.22
C HIS A 455 -23.44 -21.21 5.63
N ALA A 456 -22.29 -20.61 5.94
CA ALA A 456 -21.94 -20.10 7.26
C ALA A 456 -21.85 -18.55 7.20
N ASP A 457 -22.40 -17.88 8.21
CA ASP A 457 -22.49 -16.42 8.35
C ASP A 457 -21.10 -15.74 8.44
N ILE A 458 -20.79 -14.74 7.60
CA ILE A 458 -19.76 -13.70 7.84
C ILE A 458 -19.92 -12.56 6.80
N ASP A 459 -19.45 -11.34 7.14
CA ASP A 459 -20.07 -10.04 6.84
C ASP A 459 -19.10 -8.93 6.33
N PRO A 460 -19.41 -8.18 5.26
CA PRO A 460 -18.52 -7.16 4.68
C PRO A 460 -19.06 -5.73 4.67
N GLY A 461 -18.33 -4.82 5.32
CA GLY A 461 -18.48 -3.38 5.17
C GLY A 461 -17.21 -2.82 4.55
N MET A 462 -17.30 -2.29 3.32
CA MET A 462 -16.14 -2.04 2.47
C MET A 462 -15.64 -0.60 2.51
N THR A 463 -14.31 -0.52 2.39
CA THR A 463 -13.31 0.52 2.69
C THR A 463 -12.42 0.74 1.45
N THR A 464 -11.37 1.57 1.58
CA THR A 464 -10.44 1.97 0.50
C THR A 464 -9.30 1.00 0.24
N GLN A 465 -8.95 0.17 1.23
CA GLN A 465 -8.58 -1.22 0.97
C GLN A 465 -9.87 -2.00 0.79
N ILE A 466 -10.11 -2.51 -0.40
CA ILE A 466 -11.40 -3.08 -0.73
C ILE A 466 -11.39 -4.55 -0.30
N ARG A 467 -11.42 -4.82 1.04
CA ARG A 467 -11.36 -6.15 1.72
C ARG A 467 -11.25 -7.29 0.73
N LEU A 468 -10.01 -7.53 0.39
CA LEU A 468 -9.58 -8.68 -0.36
C LEU A 468 -9.54 -9.84 0.64
N ASP A 469 -8.96 -9.68 1.84
CA ASP A 469 -8.70 -10.80 2.76
C ASP A 469 -9.67 -10.91 3.95
N MET A 470 -10.02 -12.15 4.30
CA MET A 470 -10.74 -12.69 5.46
C MET A 470 -10.65 -14.24 5.44
N GLU A 471 -9.82 -14.81 6.29
CA GLU A 471 -10.02 -16.16 6.84
C GLU A 471 -10.69 -16.03 8.21
N ASP A 472 -11.71 -16.87 8.43
CA ASP A 472 -12.58 -17.10 9.60
C ASP A 472 -12.22 -16.46 10.95
#